data_AF-A0A7W1QWC9-F1
#
_entry.id   AF-A0A7W1QWC9-F1
#
_cell.length_a   1.000
_cell.length_b   1.000
_cell.length_c   1.000
_cell.angle_alpha   90.00
_cell.angle_beta   90.00
_cell.angle_gamma   90.00
#
_symmetry.space_group_name_H-M   'P 1'
#
loop_
_entity.id
_entity.type
_entity.pdbx_description
1 polymer ?
#
loop_
_entity_poly.entity_id
_entity_poly.type
_entity_poly.pdbx_seq_one_letter_code
_entity_poly.pdbx_strand_id
1 'polypeptide(L)'
;MSLAKKHGFARRLVNSGRLSVPTVLRGSKLNTPDRDADFATTTGAMMPGAPAADAPVSGPRGDWLLDYLAPGFTLLTFGDATPVAQTDSVTGDAVSCRIVQVGGGAQTDRTVILDETGLVARRYEGQPGTSYLLRPDQHVCARWRAFDANAVRGAIARATGTA
;
A
#
# COMPACT_ATOMS: atom_id res chain seq x y z
N MET A 1 -28.06 -38.85 27.14
CA MET A 1 -27.80 -37.41 27.32
C MET A 1 -26.39 -37.10 26.86
N SER A 2 -26.21 -36.03 26.08
CA SER A 2 -24.91 -35.61 25.54
C SER A 2 -24.30 -34.52 26.42
N LEU A 3 -23.00 -34.56 26.68
CA LEU A 3 -22.26 -33.35 27.02
C LEU A 3 -20.83 -33.39 26.47
N ALA A 4 -20.45 -32.28 25.83
CA ALA A 4 -19.35 -32.15 24.89
C ALA A 4 -17.96 -32.48 25.43
N LYS A 5 -17.11 -33.04 24.56
CA LYS A 5 -15.68 -33.23 24.79
C LYS A 5 -14.89 -31.99 24.36
N LYS A 6 -14.03 -31.52 25.27
CA LYS A 6 -12.69 -30.92 25.05
C LYS A 6 -12.55 -29.72 24.09
N HIS A 7 -12.16 -28.57 24.67
CA HIS A 7 -11.46 -27.50 23.97
C HIS A 7 -10.14 -27.99 23.35
N GLY A 8 -9.70 -27.34 22.26
CA GLY A 8 -8.34 -27.49 21.74
C GLY A 8 -8.22 -27.53 20.21
N PHE A 9 -8.72 -26.50 19.49
CA PHE A 9 -8.49 -26.39 18.05
C PHE A 9 -8.19 -24.97 17.57
N ALA A 10 -7.16 -24.36 18.18
CA ALA A 10 -6.49 -23.23 17.56
C ALA A 10 -5.75 -23.72 16.30
N ARG A 11 -6.34 -23.52 15.12
CA ARG A 11 -5.71 -23.80 13.82
C ARG A 11 -4.51 -22.88 13.62
N ARG A 12 -3.34 -23.25 14.14
CA ARG A 12 -2.07 -22.85 13.53
C ARG A 12 -1.98 -23.52 12.16
N LEU A 13 -2.58 -22.90 11.16
CA LEU A 13 -2.34 -23.22 9.77
C LEU A 13 -0.94 -22.70 9.40
N VAL A 14 0.08 -23.43 9.86
CA VAL A 14 1.47 -23.15 9.49
C VAL A 14 1.60 -23.53 8.02
N ASN A 15 1.74 -22.54 7.14
CA ASN A 15 2.13 -22.74 5.75
C ASN A 15 3.62 -23.17 5.68
N SER A 16 3.89 -24.38 6.14
CA SER A 16 5.18 -25.06 6.02
C SER A 16 5.27 -25.69 4.63
N GLY A 17 6.14 -25.15 3.76
CA GLY A 17 6.49 -25.84 2.51
C GLY A 17 6.95 -24.97 1.34
N ARG A 18 6.63 -23.67 1.30
CA ARG A 18 7.14 -22.75 0.26
C ARG A 18 7.49 -21.39 0.84
N LEU A 19 8.67 -21.32 1.46
CA LEU A 19 9.30 -20.07 1.86
C LEU A 19 9.93 -19.40 0.63
N SER A 20 9.09 -19.04 -0.34
CA SER A 20 9.45 -18.02 -1.32
C SER A 20 9.58 -16.71 -0.56
N VAL A 21 10.81 -16.36 -0.17
CA VAL A 21 11.11 -15.02 0.34
C VAL A 21 10.59 -14.04 -0.70
N PRO A 22 9.71 -13.09 -0.35
CA PRO A 22 9.16 -12.15 -1.31
C PRO A 22 10.31 -11.35 -1.95
N THR A 23 10.55 -11.56 -3.25
CA THR A 23 11.70 -10.99 -3.95
C THR A 23 11.54 -9.48 -4.06
N VAL A 24 12.35 -8.73 -3.31
CA VAL A 24 12.40 -7.27 -3.48
C VAL A 24 13.03 -6.97 -4.84
N LEU A 25 12.24 -6.47 -5.79
CA LEU A 25 12.62 -6.19 -7.18
C LEU A 25 13.47 -4.91 -7.30
N ARG A 26 14.48 -4.71 -6.42
CA ARG A 26 15.21 -3.44 -6.22
C ARG A 26 15.74 -2.81 -7.51
N GLY A 27 16.24 -3.63 -8.43
CA GLY A 27 16.83 -3.19 -9.71
C GLY A 27 15.85 -3.11 -10.89
N SER A 28 14.54 -3.24 -10.67
CA SER A 28 13.56 -3.16 -11.77
C SER A 28 13.49 -1.75 -12.35
N LYS A 29 13.56 -1.63 -13.68
CA LYS A 29 13.35 -0.36 -14.40
C LYS A 29 11.94 0.22 -14.19
N LEU A 30 11.01 -0.59 -13.69
CA LEU A 30 9.63 -0.20 -13.37
C LEU A 30 9.53 0.54 -12.02
N ASN A 31 10.60 0.54 -11.21
CA ASN A 31 10.65 1.30 -9.97
C ASN A 31 11.11 2.74 -10.26
N THR A 32 10.44 3.71 -9.65
CA THR A 32 10.96 5.07 -9.54
C THR A 32 11.89 5.13 -8.34
N PRO A 33 13.13 5.63 -8.48
CA PRO A 33 14.03 5.83 -7.34
C PRO A 33 13.43 6.78 -6.30
N ASP A 34 13.78 6.57 -5.03
CA ASP A 34 13.43 7.49 -3.95
C ASP A 34 14.03 8.88 -4.23
N ARG A 35 13.23 9.94 -4.08
CA ARG A 35 13.70 11.34 -4.13
C ARG A 35 13.89 11.97 -2.75
N ASP A 36 13.23 11.40 -1.74
CA ASP A 36 13.23 11.89 -0.36
C ASP A 36 14.22 11.03 0.46
N ALA A 37 15.29 11.65 0.96
CA ALA A 37 16.44 10.96 1.56
C ALA A 37 16.21 10.49 3.02
N ASP A 38 15.08 10.84 3.62
CA ASP A 38 14.72 10.56 5.02
C ASP A 38 13.89 9.28 5.19
N PHE A 39 13.61 8.55 4.11
CA PHE A 39 13.08 7.20 4.17
C PHE A 39 14.15 6.20 4.61
N ALA A 40 13.77 5.19 5.41
CA ALA A 40 14.65 4.09 5.73
C ALA A 40 14.99 3.27 4.47
N THR A 41 16.27 2.91 4.37
CA THR A 41 16.86 2.11 3.28
C THR A 41 17.20 0.68 3.72
N THR A 42 16.89 0.34 4.97
CA THR A 42 17.13 -0.98 5.58
C THR A 42 16.29 -2.08 4.92
N THR A 43 16.80 -3.31 4.93
CA THR A 43 16.08 -4.46 4.37
C THR A 43 14.80 -4.72 5.16
N GLY A 44 13.65 -4.67 4.47
CA GLY A 44 12.31 -4.80 5.05
C GLY A 44 11.52 -3.49 5.08
N ALA A 45 12.16 -2.33 4.87
CA ALA A 45 11.45 -1.08 4.60
C ALA A 45 10.63 -1.21 3.29
N MET A 46 9.51 -0.49 3.19
CA MET A 46 8.64 -0.45 2.00
C MET A 46 9.26 0.35 0.84
N MET A 47 10.52 0.10 0.52
CA MET A 47 11.22 0.75 -0.60
C MET A 47 10.64 0.33 -1.97
N PRO A 48 10.88 1.11 -3.05
CA PRO A 48 10.57 0.69 -4.41
C PRO A 48 11.13 -0.70 -4.74
N GLY A 49 10.26 -1.55 -5.29
CA GLY A 49 10.49 -2.98 -5.52
C GLY A 49 10.12 -3.88 -4.35
N ALA A 50 9.77 -3.38 -3.17
CA ALA A 50 9.27 -4.20 -2.07
C ALA A 50 7.82 -4.64 -2.31
N PRO A 51 7.46 -5.90 -2.00
CA PRO A 51 6.07 -6.31 -1.93
C PRO A 51 5.40 -5.65 -0.72
N ALA A 52 4.16 -5.22 -0.90
CA ALA A 52 3.36 -4.57 0.13
C ALA A 52 3.25 -5.44 1.38
N ALA A 53 3.62 -4.88 2.54
CA ALA A 53 3.46 -5.57 3.81
C ALA A 53 2.03 -5.39 4.33
N ASP A 54 1.32 -6.50 4.51
CA ASP A 54 -0.05 -6.51 5.04
C ASP A 54 -0.12 -6.08 6.51
N ALA A 55 -1.19 -5.44 6.93
CA ALA A 55 -1.42 -5.01 8.30
C ALA A 55 -2.93 -4.94 8.61
N PRO A 56 -3.35 -5.13 9.87
CA PRO A 56 -4.75 -5.04 10.25
C PRO A 56 -5.21 -3.57 10.16
N VAL A 57 -6.39 -3.36 9.58
CA VAL A 57 -7.02 -2.05 9.36
C VAL A 57 -8.54 -2.18 9.50
N SER A 58 -9.23 -1.10 9.83
CA SER A 58 -10.70 -1.07 9.80
C SER A 58 -11.20 -0.30 8.58
N GLY A 59 -12.14 -0.86 7.82
CA GLY A 59 -12.67 -0.20 6.63
C GLY A 59 -13.80 -0.97 5.91
N PRO A 60 -14.30 -0.46 4.78
CA PRO A 60 -15.52 -0.97 4.14
C PRO A 60 -15.39 -2.29 3.37
N ARG A 61 -14.19 -2.88 3.23
CA ARG A 61 -13.97 -4.09 2.41
C ARG A 61 -13.42 -5.30 3.15
N GLY A 62 -12.92 -5.12 4.38
CA GLY A 62 -12.23 -6.16 5.14
C GLY A 62 -11.25 -5.58 6.15
N ASP A 63 -10.64 -6.47 6.92
CA ASP A 63 -9.84 -6.11 8.11
C ASP A 63 -8.33 -6.06 7.85
N TRP A 64 -7.89 -6.21 6.59
CA TRP A 64 -6.48 -6.32 6.17
C TRP A 64 -6.14 -5.38 5.03
N LEU A 65 -4.98 -4.74 5.10
CA LEU A 65 -4.53 -3.73 4.13
C LEU A 65 -4.48 -4.26 2.70
N LEU A 66 -4.05 -5.51 2.48
CA LEU A 66 -3.93 -6.07 1.12
C LEU A 66 -5.26 -6.12 0.35
N ASP A 67 -6.39 -6.29 1.03
CA ASP A 67 -7.74 -6.22 0.43
C ASP A 67 -8.01 -4.84 -0.20
N TYR A 68 -7.32 -3.80 0.29
CA TYR A 68 -7.39 -2.44 -0.22
C TYR A 68 -6.34 -2.11 -1.27
N LEU A 69 -5.37 -2.97 -1.56
CA LEU A 69 -4.31 -2.67 -2.54
C LEU A 69 -4.53 -3.30 -3.94
N ALA A 70 -5.46 -4.25 -4.09
CA ALA A 70 -5.76 -4.91 -5.37
C ALA A 70 -7.25 -4.86 -5.78
N PRO A 71 -7.59 -5.01 -7.08
CA PRO A 71 -6.70 -4.97 -8.24
C PRO A 71 -6.35 -3.53 -8.69
N GLY A 72 -5.40 -3.41 -9.61
CA GLY A 72 -5.02 -2.14 -10.25
C GLY A 72 -3.88 -1.40 -9.54
N PHE A 73 -3.52 -0.22 -10.05
CA PHE A 73 -2.62 0.67 -9.31
C PHE A 73 -3.34 1.27 -8.11
N THR A 74 -2.70 1.28 -6.95
CA THR A 74 -3.23 1.92 -5.75
C THR A 74 -2.25 2.96 -5.23
N LEU A 75 -2.71 4.19 -5.05
CA LEU A 75 -2.03 5.22 -4.28
C LEU A 75 -2.49 5.12 -2.82
N LEU A 76 -1.60 4.67 -1.95
CA LEU A 76 -1.80 4.64 -0.50
C LEU A 76 -1.27 5.96 0.10
N THR A 77 -2.16 6.74 0.70
CA THR A 77 -1.84 8.05 1.30
C THR A 77 -2.08 8.05 2.80
N PHE A 78 -1.37 8.92 3.53
CA PHE A 78 -1.50 9.04 4.99
C PHE A 78 -2.04 10.43 5.36
N GLY A 79 -3.17 10.47 6.07
CA GLY A 79 -3.85 11.70 6.48
C GLY A 79 -4.41 12.55 5.33
N ASP A 80 -4.94 13.73 5.68
CA ASP A 80 -5.71 14.61 4.77
C ASP A 80 -4.86 15.51 3.85
N ALA A 81 -3.57 15.23 3.70
CA ALA A 81 -2.64 16.08 2.97
C ALA A 81 -2.61 15.83 1.43
N THR A 82 -3.60 15.11 0.89
CA THR A 82 -3.75 14.81 -0.55
C THR A 82 -4.99 15.52 -1.11
N PRO A 83 -4.85 16.66 -1.83
CA PRO A 83 -6.00 17.47 -2.29
C PRO A 83 -6.78 16.79 -3.42
N VAL A 84 -8.12 16.76 -3.31
CA VAL A 84 -9.03 16.16 -4.32
C VAL A 84 -8.82 16.73 -5.73
N ALA A 85 -8.62 18.04 -5.86
CA ALA A 85 -8.39 18.68 -7.16
C ALA A 85 -7.12 18.18 -7.90
N GLN A 86 -6.20 17.50 -7.21
CA GLN A 86 -5.02 16.89 -7.83
C GLN A 86 -5.20 15.37 -8.05
N THR A 87 -6.10 14.71 -7.32
CA THR A 87 -6.34 13.26 -7.46
C THR A 87 -7.11 12.92 -8.73
N ASP A 88 -8.05 13.77 -9.16
CA ASP A 88 -8.77 13.63 -10.43
C ASP A 88 -7.82 13.47 -11.64
N SER A 89 -6.68 14.17 -11.61
CA SER A 89 -5.65 14.09 -12.67
C SER A 89 -4.88 12.77 -12.72
N VAL A 90 -5.00 11.94 -11.69
CA VAL A 90 -4.33 10.62 -11.54
C VAL A 90 -5.33 9.48 -11.73
N THR A 91 -6.60 9.68 -11.35
CA THR A 91 -7.66 8.66 -11.49
C THR A 91 -8.23 8.59 -12.93
N GLY A 92 -8.20 9.71 -13.67
CA GLY A 92 -8.79 9.85 -15.00
C GLY A 92 -7.89 9.52 -16.21
N ASP A 93 -6.63 9.18 -15.99
CA ASP A 93 -5.70 8.80 -17.07
C ASP A 93 -5.99 7.41 -17.65
N ALA A 94 -5.38 7.07 -18.79
CA ALA A 94 -5.56 5.78 -19.48
C ALA A 94 -5.19 4.52 -18.66
N VAL A 95 -4.50 4.70 -17.52
CA VAL A 95 -4.20 3.65 -16.55
C VAL A 95 -4.85 4.05 -15.23
N SER A 96 -5.92 3.36 -14.84
CA SER A 96 -6.65 3.71 -13.62
C SER A 96 -5.81 3.46 -12.37
N CYS A 97 -5.66 4.52 -11.57
CA CYS A 97 -5.08 4.49 -10.24
C CYS A 97 -6.15 4.87 -9.22
N ARG A 98 -6.32 4.05 -8.18
CA ARG A 98 -7.30 4.28 -7.11
C ARG A 98 -6.61 4.76 -5.84
N ILE A 99 -7.34 5.48 -4.99
CA ILE A 99 -6.76 6.05 -3.76
C ILE A 99 -7.30 5.35 -2.52
N VAL A 100 -6.38 5.03 -1.62
CA VAL A 100 -6.66 4.51 -0.28
C VAL A 100 -5.99 5.45 0.73
N GLN A 101 -6.77 6.01 1.65
CA GLN A 101 -6.27 6.93 2.66
C GLN A 101 -6.26 6.27 4.03
N VAL A 102 -5.10 6.28 4.69
CA VAL A 102 -4.93 5.82 6.07
C VAL A 102 -5.22 6.98 7.01
N GLY A 103 -6.31 6.87 7.76
CA GLY A 103 -6.83 7.92 8.64
C GLY A 103 -7.36 9.14 7.88
N GLY A 104 -7.48 10.26 8.60
CA GLY A 104 -8.05 11.51 8.07
C GLY A 104 -9.58 11.51 7.98
N GLY A 105 -10.12 12.56 7.38
CA GLY A 105 -11.55 12.77 7.18
C GLY A 105 -12.15 11.91 6.06
N ALA A 106 -13.47 11.74 6.11
CA ALA A 106 -14.21 11.08 5.03
C ALA A 106 -14.13 11.91 3.73
N GLN A 107 -13.87 11.23 2.61
CA GLN A 107 -13.69 11.82 1.28
C GLN A 107 -14.42 10.96 0.24
N THR A 108 -14.89 11.56 -0.85
CA THR A 108 -15.73 10.88 -1.86
C THR A 108 -14.94 10.25 -3.01
N ASP A 109 -13.70 10.66 -3.23
CA ASP A 109 -12.81 10.23 -4.33
C ASP A 109 -11.90 9.03 -3.97
N ARG A 110 -11.94 8.57 -2.71
CA ARG A 110 -10.98 7.60 -2.15
C ARG A 110 -11.63 6.69 -1.11
N THR A 111 -11.03 5.52 -0.88
CA THR A 111 -11.41 4.64 0.24
C THR A 111 -10.63 5.04 1.49
N VAL A 112 -11.31 5.47 2.55
CA VAL A 112 -10.69 5.72 3.86
C VAL A 112 -10.65 4.43 4.67
N ILE A 113 -9.50 4.15 5.30
CA ILE A 113 -9.27 3.03 6.23
C ILE A 113 -8.59 3.54 7.50
N LEU A 114 -8.80 2.86 8.62
CA LEU A 114 -8.22 3.23 9.92
C LEU A 114 -7.11 2.25 10.32
N ASP A 115 -5.92 2.77 10.63
CA ASP A 115 -4.80 2.00 11.20
C ASP A 115 -4.85 2.08 12.74
N GLU A 116 -5.81 1.37 13.34
CA GLU A 116 -6.08 1.40 14.79
C GLU A 116 -4.86 0.99 15.63
N THR A 117 -3.96 0.18 15.05
CA THR A 117 -2.75 -0.33 15.73
C THR A 117 -1.50 0.50 15.46
N GLY A 118 -1.56 1.47 14.54
CA GLY A 118 -0.40 2.18 14.02
C GLY A 118 0.60 1.29 13.25
N LEU A 119 0.20 0.08 12.84
CA LEU A 119 1.09 -0.89 12.22
C LEU A 119 1.28 -0.65 10.73
N VAL A 120 0.30 -0.07 10.03
CA VAL A 120 0.48 0.42 8.65
C VAL A 120 1.50 1.56 8.68
N ALA A 121 1.29 2.57 9.51
CA ALA A 121 2.19 3.71 9.66
C ALA A 121 3.62 3.26 10.02
N ARG A 122 3.80 2.27 10.90
CA ARG A 122 5.14 1.75 11.23
C ARG A 122 5.84 1.04 10.06
N ARG A 123 5.13 0.26 9.25
CA ARG A 123 5.76 -0.50 8.14
C ARG A 123 6.05 0.37 6.93
N TYR A 124 5.16 1.32 6.65
CA TYR A 124 5.28 2.26 5.54
C TYR A 124 5.92 3.59 5.96
N GLU A 125 6.51 3.68 7.17
CA GLU A 125 7.06 4.93 7.73
C GLU A 125 6.10 6.13 7.58
N GLY A 126 4.79 5.85 7.63
CA GLY A 126 3.71 6.70 7.17
C GLY A 126 3.46 7.86 8.12
N GLN A 127 3.61 9.07 7.59
CA GLN A 127 3.32 10.35 8.25
C GLN A 127 2.33 11.15 7.39
N PRO A 128 1.58 12.11 7.93
CA PRO A 128 0.68 12.95 7.13
C PRO A 128 1.38 13.53 5.88
N GLY A 129 0.82 13.28 4.69
CA GLY A 129 1.41 13.65 3.39
C GLY A 129 2.21 12.54 2.69
N THR A 130 2.67 11.54 3.44
CA THR A 130 3.38 10.38 2.88
C THR A 130 2.46 9.65 1.91
N SER A 131 3.01 9.29 0.75
CA SER A 131 2.29 8.68 -0.37
C SER A 131 3.10 7.54 -0.96
N TYR A 132 2.44 6.42 -1.22
CA TYR A 132 3.01 5.21 -1.80
C TYR A 132 2.23 4.81 -3.05
N LEU A 133 2.93 4.53 -4.15
CA LEU A 133 2.31 3.95 -5.34
C LEU A 133 2.59 2.44 -5.39
N LEU A 134 1.52 1.67 -5.38
CA LEU A 134 1.53 0.21 -5.48
C LEU A 134 1.09 -0.22 -6.89
N ARG A 135 1.80 -1.19 -7.47
CA ARG A 135 1.48 -1.84 -8.74
C ARG A 135 0.34 -2.86 -8.59
N PRO A 136 -0.28 -3.30 -9.70
CA PRO A 136 -1.30 -4.36 -9.68
C PRO A 136 -0.84 -5.71 -9.11
N ASP A 137 0.47 -5.97 -9.07
CA ASP A 137 1.09 -7.13 -8.40
C ASP A 137 1.48 -6.85 -6.93
N GLN A 138 0.86 -5.82 -6.32
CA GLN A 138 1.06 -5.38 -4.93
C GLN A 138 2.50 -5.02 -4.56
N HIS A 139 3.38 -4.70 -5.52
CA HIS A 139 4.70 -4.16 -5.22
C HIS A 139 4.69 -2.62 -5.18
N VAL A 140 5.40 -2.04 -4.21
CA VAL A 140 5.74 -0.62 -4.20
C VAL A 140 6.56 -0.32 -5.45
N CYS A 141 6.15 0.65 -6.28
CA CYS A 141 6.98 1.15 -7.38
C CYS A 141 7.50 2.57 -7.16
N ALA A 142 6.90 3.33 -6.24
CA ALA A 142 7.36 4.65 -5.83
C ALA A 142 6.85 5.01 -4.43
N ARG A 143 7.55 5.91 -3.74
CA ARG A 143 7.14 6.51 -2.47
C ARG A 143 7.62 7.96 -2.38
N TRP A 144 6.87 8.78 -1.63
CA TRP A 144 7.14 10.20 -1.43
C TRP A 144 6.70 10.65 -0.04
N ARG A 145 7.39 11.64 0.54
CA ARG A 145 6.96 12.32 1.78
C ARG A 145 5.82 13.32 1.60
N ALA A 146 5.66 13.83 0.37
CA ALA A 146 4.56 14.70 -0.01
C ALA A 146 3.95 14.21 -1.33
N PHE A 147 2.61 14.22 -1.41
CA PHE A 147 1.87 13.91 -2.62
C PHE A 147 2.20 14.88 -3.77
N ASP A 148 2.34 14.35 -4.98
CA ASP A 148 2.66 15.09 -6.21
C ASP A 148 2.08 14.32 -7.41
N ALA A 149 0.99 14.83 -7.97
CA ALA A 149 0.29 14.18 -9.08
C ALA A 149 1.17 13.97 -10.33
N ASN A 150 2.15 14.84 -10.58
CA ASN A 150 3.06 14.68 -11.72
C ASN A 150 4.07 13.56 -11.47
N ALA A 151 4.61 13.46 -10.25
CA ALA A 151 5.46 12.35 -9.86
C ALA A 151 4.72 11.00 -9.89
N VAL A 152 3.45 10.97 -9.46
CA VAL A 152 2.60 9.78 -9.54
C VAL A 152 2.37 9.34 -10.98
N ARG A 153 1.96 10.26 -11.88
CA ARG A 153 1.79 9.94 -13.32
C ARG A 153 3.08 9.45 -13.96
N GLY A 154 4.22 10.09 -13.70
CA GLY A 154 5.53 9.66 -14.18
C GLY A 154 5.92 8.27 -13.66
N ALA A 155 5.58 7.94 -12.42
CA ALA A 155 5.82 6.62 -11.84
C ALA A 155 4.89 5.53 -12.40
N ILE A 156 3.62 5.85 -12.70
CA ILE A 156 2.69 4.96 -13.41
C ILE A 156 3.24 4.67 -14.81
N ALA A 157 3.56 5.70 -15.59
CA ALA A 157 4.10 5.57 -16.93
C ALA A 157 5.39 4.72 -16.96
N ARG A 158 6.30 4.93 -16.00
CA ARG A 158 7.50 4.09 -15.83
C ARG A 158 7.13 2.63 -15.52
N ALA A 159 6.18 2.41 -14.62
CA ALA A 159 5.74 1.08 -14.21
C ALA A 159 4.97 0.31 -15.30
N THR A 160 4.41 1.02 -16.30
CA THR A 160 3.77 0.44 -17.49
C THR A 160 4.68 0.39 -18.73
N GLY A 161 5.92 0.89 -18.64
CA GLY A 161 6.87 0.90 -19.76
C GLY A 161 6.55 1.95 -20.85
N THR A 162 5.85 3.01 -20.48
CA THR A 162 5.40 4.10 -21.36
C THR A 162 5.98 5.47 -20.95
N ALA A 163 7.20 5.47 -20.39
CA ALA A 163 7.95 6.65 -19.96
C ALA A 163 9.29 6.77 -20.72
#